data_AF-A0A2W5G930-F1
#
_entry.id   AF-A0A2W5G930-F1
#
_cell.length_a   1.000
_cell.length_b   1.000
_cell.length_c   1.000
_cell.angle_alpha   90.00
_cell.angle_beta   90.00
_cell.angle_gamma   90.00
#
_symmetry.space_group_name_H-M   'P 1'
#
loop_
_entity.id
_entity.type
_entity.pdbx_description
1 polymer ?
#
loop_
_entity_poly.entity_id
_entity_poly.type
_entity_poly.pdbx_seq_one_letter_code
_entity_poly.pdbx_strand_id
1 'polypeptide(L)'
;MIAKIGRSGNLYGALAYNQLKVENENGQILFANKMIETANGHYSVAQLAQSFAPYLIANRNTEKHTLHISLNPTPNDKVSDDKFREMAEQYMREMGYSEQPFVVFKHTDIDRSHIHIVSVCVDEEGKKISDKFEKMRSMNICRELEKQHGLIPATDKEHKQNEKIFR
;
A
#
# COMPACT_ATOMS: atom_id res chain seq x y z
N MET A 1 9.58 -9.33 -7.22
CA MET A 1 8.63 -8.60 -6.33
C MET A 1 7.73 -9.52 -5.49
N ILE A 2 7.57 -9.16 -4.21
CA ILE A 2 6.67 -9.82 -3.26
C ILE A 2 5.72 -8.77 -2.67
N ALA A 3 4.42 -9.07 -2.67
CA ALA A 3 3.43 -8.28 -1.95
C ALA A 3 3.13 -8.88 -0.59
N LYS A 4 2.92 -8.03 0.42
CA LYS A 4 2.33 -8.44 1.70
C LYS A 4 1.11 -7.59 1.99
N ILE A 5 0.06 -8.24 2.48
CA ILE A 5 -1.20 -7.59 2.84
C ILE A 5 -1.41 -7.80 4.34
N GLY A 6 -1.47 -6.69 5.07
CA GLY A 6 -1.82 -6.63 6.47
C GLY A 6 -3.20 -5.99 6.66
N ARG A 7 -3.92 -6.42 7.70
CA ARG A 7 -5.17 -5.81 8.14
C ARG A 7 -5.17 -5.54 9.63
N SER A 8 -5.67 -4.37 10.03
CA SER A 8 -5.80 -3.96 11.43
C SER A 8 -7.03 -3.06 11.64
N GLY A 9 -7.35 -2.77 12.90
CA GLY A 9 -8.32 -1.73 13.25
C GLY A 9 -7.69 -0.35 13.49
N ASN A 10 -6.40 -0.18 13.18
CA ASN A 10 -5.65 1.04 13.53
C ASN A 10 -5.11 1.76 12.29
N LEU A 11 -5.99 2.52 11.62
CA LEU A 11 -5.64 3.32 10.44
C LEU A 11 -4.65 4.41 10.80
N TYR A 12 -4.92 5.15 11.88
CA TYR A 12 -4.09 6.27 12.30
C TYR A 12 -2.66 5.81 12.59
N GLY A 13 -2.49 4.68 13.29
CA GLY A 13 -1.18 4.09 13.55
C GLY A 13 -0.45 3.67 12.27
N ALA A 14 -1.16 3.11 11.28
CA ALA A 14 -0.56 2.76 10.00
C ALA A 14 -0.09 4.02 9.24
N LEU A 15 -0.89 5.08 9.20
CA LEU A 15 -0.51 6.36 8.59
C LEU A 15 0.66 7.01 9.34
N ALA A 16 0.60 7.06 10.67
CA ALA A 16 1.64 7.65 11.51
C ALA A 16 3.00 6.96 11.35
N TYR A 17 3.00 5.63 11.31
CA TYR A 17 4.23 4.86 11.11
C TYR A 17 4.90 5.18 9.77
N ASN A 18 4.15 5.20 8.68
CA ASN A 18 4.70 5.51 7.36
C ASN A 18 5.10 6.99 7.24
N GLN A 19 4.30 7.91 7.80
CA GLN A 19 4.62 9.33 7.82
C GLN A 19 5.89 9.64 8.62
N LEU A 20 6.13 8.95 9.73
CA LEU A 20 7.35 9.10 10.53
C LEU A 20 8.61 8.77 9.70
N LYS A 21 8.53 7.77 8.81
CA LYS A 21 9.62 7.42 7.90
C LYS A 21 9.84 8.45 6.80
N VAL A 22 8.78 9.10 6.33
CA VAL A 22 8.89 10.25 5.41
C VAL A 22 9.63 11.39 6.09
N GLU A 23 9.33 11.67 7.35
CA GLU A 23 9.93 12.79 8.08
C GLU A 23 11.39 12.52 8.50
N ASN A 24 11.73 11.27 8.85
CA ASN A 24 13.01 10.97 9.51
C ASN A 24 13.94 10.01 8.74
N GLU A 25 13.46 9.27 7.74
CA GLU A 25 14.18 8.10 7.17
C GLU A 25 14.20 8.10 5.62
N ASN A 26 14.29 9.29 4.99
CA ASN A 26 14.27 9.48 3.53
C ASN A 26 13.04 8.87 2.82
N GLY A 27 11.94 8.66 3.55
CA GLY A 27 10.69 8.25 2.94
C GLY A 27 10.07 9.37 2.10
N GLN A 28 9.15 9.01 1.22
CA GLN A 28 8.45 9.97 0.37
C GLN A 28 7.01 9.53 0.14
N ILE A 29 6.07 10.46 0.13
CA ILE A 29 4.73 10.19 -0.44
C ILE A 29 4.84 10.34 -1.95
N LEU A 30 4.63 9.24 -2.68
CA LEU A 30 4.70 9.25 -4.15
C LEU A 30 3.46 9.86 -4.78
N PHE A 31 2.27 9.49 -4.28
CA PHE A 31 0.98 10.03 -4.67
C PHE A 31 -0.13 9.55 -3.72
N ALA A 32 -1.33 10.09 -3.93
CA ALA A 32 -2.52 9.81 -3.17
C ALA A 32 -3.74 9.71 -4.11
N ASN A 33 -4.68 8.83 -3.81
CA ASN A 33 -5.91 8.64 -4.60
C ASN A 33 -7.13 8.96 -3.75
N LYS A 34 -8.07 9.76 -4.27
CA LYS A 34 -9.28 10.20 -3.55
C LYS A 34 -8.98 10.77 -2.14
N MET A 35 -7.88 11.51 -2.04
CA MET A 35 -7.45 12.17 -0.81
C MET A 35 -7.59 13.69 -0.96
N ILE A 36 -7.82 14.37 0.16
CA ILE A 36 -7.74 15.83 0.24
C ILE A 36 -6.28 16.23 0.04
N GLU A 37 -5.99 16.94 -1.06
CA GLU A 37 -4.64 17.40 -1.39
C GLU A 37 -4.22 18.62 -0.57
N THR A 38 -2.93 18.76 -0.33
CA THR A 38 -2.33 19.96 0.28
C THR A 38 -1.57 20.77 -0.77
N ALA A 39 -1.58 22.09 -0.64
CA ALA A 39 -0.98 23.00 -1.62
C ALA A 39 0.54 22.80 -1.83
N ASN A 40 1.24 22.21 -0.86
CA ASN A 40 2.68 21.97 -0.91
C ASN A 40 3.04 20.48 -1.01
N GLY A 41 2.06 19.58 -1.10
CA GLY A 41 2.30 18.13 -1.12
C GLY A 41 2.84 17.55 0.19
N HIS A 42 2.90 18.33 1.26
CA HIS A 42 3.24 17.85 2.60
C HIS A 42 1.97 17.59 3.40
N TYR A 43 1.94 16.46 4.10
CA TYR A 43 0.76 16.01 4.85
C TYR A 43 1.13 15.70 6.29
N SER A 44 0.32 16.17 7.23
CA SER A 44 0.27 15.58 8.57
C SER A 44 -0.57 14.30 8.56
N VAL A 45 -0.35 13.43 9.56
CA VAL A 45 -1.15 12.21 9.74
C VAL A 45 -2.65 12.54 9.86
N ALA A 46 -3.01 13.63 10.53
CA ALA A 46 -4.39 14.07 10.68
C ALA A 46 -5.03 14.45 9.34
N GLN A 47 -4.29 15.16 8.47
CA GLN A 47 -4.78 15.52 7.12
C GLN A 47 -4.97 14.28 6.25
N LEU A 48 -4.06 13.30 6.32
CA LEU A 48 -4.23 12.03 5.62
C LEU A 48 -5.49 11.30 6.15
N ALA A 49 -5.62 11.17 7.47
CA ALA A 49 -6.72 10.46 8.11
C ALA A 49 -8.10 11.03 7.74
N GLN A 50 -8.20 12.34 7.51
CA GLN A 50 -9.46 13.01 7.20
C GLN A 50 -10.17 12.43 5.97
N SER A 51 -9.41 12.05 4.94
CA SER A 51 -9.98 11.52 3.69
C SER A 51 -10.60 10.13 3.86
N PHE A 52 -10.23 9.40 4.91
CA PHE A 52 -10.78 8.09 5.22
C PHE A 52 -12.03 8.15 6.10
N ALA A 53 -12.29 9.27 6.76
CA ALA A 53 -13.37 9.41 7.73
C ALA A 53 -14.76 9.00 7.18
N PRO A 54 -15.17 9.38 5.95
CA PRO A 54 -16.48 8.98 5.41
C PRO A 54 -16.66 7.45 5.35
N TYR A 55 -15.64 6.72 4.94
CA TYR A 55 -15.65 5.25 4.83
C TYR A 55 -15.69 4.57 6.20
N LEU A 56 -14.99 5.15 7.19
CA LEU A 56 -14.99 4.64 8.56
C LEU A 56 -16.33 4.89 9.27
N ILE A 57 -16.98 6.03 8.99
CA ILE A 57 -18.31 6.34 9.52
C ILE A 57 -19.37 5.43 8.88
N ALA A 58 -19.26 5.17 7.57
CA ALA A 58 -20.18 4.27 6.87
C ALA A 58 -20.01 2.79 7.30
N ASN A 59 -18.83 2.40 7.80
CA ASN A 59 -18.50 1.03 8.15
C ASN A 59 -19.54 0.37 9.07
N ARG A 60 -20.13 -0.73 8.60
CA ARG A 60 -21.20 -1.43 9.31
C ARG A 60 -20.67 -2.35 10.41
N ASN A 61 -19.66 -3.16 10.09
CA ASN A 61 -19.22 -4.25 10.96
C ASN A 61 -17.79 -4.75 10.70
N THR A 62 -16.98 -4.04 9.92
CA THR A 62 -15.61 -4.48 9.63
C THR A 62 -14.66 -4.01 10.72
N GLU A 63 -14.30 -4.90 11.66
CA GLU A 63 -13.36 -4.57 12.75
C GLU A 63 -11.95 -4.25 12.25
N LYS A 64 -11.43 -5.07 11.32
CA LYS A 64 -10.12 -4.86 10.69
C LYS A 64 -10.24 -4.10 9.38
N HIS A 65 -10.77 -2.89 9.47
CA HIS A 65 -11.06 -2.04 8.31
C HIS A 65 -9.82 -1.48 7.62
N THR A 66 -8.68 -1.39 8.31
CA THR A 66 -7.43 -0.83 7.75
C THR A 66 -6.75 -1.85 6.86
N LEU A 67 -6.36 -1.42 5.66
CA LEU A 67 -5.60 -2.19 4.69
C LEU A 67 -4.20 -1.59 4.58
N HIS A 68 -3.17 -2.40 4.78
CA HIS A 68 -1.79 -1.98 4.62
C HIS A 68 -1.07 -2.98 3.71
N ILE A 69 -0.60 -2.52 2.56
CA ILE A 69 0.05 -3.36 1.56
C ILE A 69 1.48 -2.89 1.40
N SER A 70 2.43 -3.81 1.28
CA SER A 70 3.79 -3.48 0.82
C SER A 70 4.08 -4.19 -0.48
N LEU A 71 4.63 -3.48 -1.47
CA LEU A 71 5.18 -4.06 -2.70
C LEU A 71 6.69 -3.97 -2.64
N ASN A 72 7.34 -5.14 -2.69
CA ASN A 72 8.77 -5.28 -2.39
C ASN A 72 9.49 -5.89 -3.60
N PRO A 73 10.01 -5.07 -4.54
CA PRO A 73 10.93 -5.53 -5.57
C PRO A 73 12.16 -6.23 -4.98
N THR A 74 12.90 -6.95 -5.82
CA THR A 74 14.16 -7.56 -5.36
C THR A 74 15.21 -6.45 -5.15
N PRO A 75 16.25 -6.65 -4.32
CA PRO A 75 17.31 -5.65 -4.13
C PRO A 75 18.06 -5.26 -5.41
N ASN A 76 18.05 -6.13 -6.42
CA ASN A 76 18.67 -5.87 -7.72
C ASN A 76 17.77 -5.06 -8.67
N ASP A 77 16.49 -4.91 -8.35
CA ASP A 77 15.57 -4.10 -9.15
C ASP A 77 15.77 -2.60 -8.83
N LYS A 78 16.10 -1.81 -9.86
CA LYS A 78 16.09 -0.35 -9.77
C LYS A 78 14.76 0.18 -10.33
N VAL A 79 13.86 0.53 -9.43
CA VAL A 79 12.52 1.01 -9.77
C VAL A 79 12.47 2.53 -9.57
N SER A 80 12.07 3.26 -10.61
CA SER A 80 11.85 4.71 -10.53
C SER A 80 10.53 5.03 -9.81
N ASP A 81 10.39 6.26 -9.35
CA ASP A 81 9.16 6.71 -8.67
C ASP A 81 7.93 6.56 -9.57
N ASP A 82 8.05 6.88 -10.85
CA ASP A 82 6.93 6.75 -11.81
C ASP A 82 6.52 5.29 -12.01
N LYS A 83 7.47 4.36 -12.11
CA LYS A 83 7.14 2.92 -12.14
C LYS A 83 6.47 2.47 -10.85
N PHE A 84 6.88 2.99 -9.69
CA PHE A 84 6.19 2.70 -8.44
C PHE A 84 4.77 3.24 -8.40
N ARG A 85 4.53 4.44 -8.94
CA ARG A 85 3.16 5.01 -9.08
C ARG A 85 2.29 4.10 -9.94
N GLU A 86 2.75 3.79 -11.14
CA GLU A 86 2.05 2.91 -12.09
C GLU A 86 1.72 1.54 -11.47
N MET A 87 2.72 0.90 -10.84
CA MET A 87 2.53 -0.39 -10.17
C MET A 87 1.50 -0.31 -9.04
N ALA A 88 1.55 0.74 -8.21
CA ALA A 88 0.62 0.89 -7.09
C ALA A 88 -0.82 1.11 -7.56
N GLU A 89 -1.02 1.97 -8.57
CA GLU A 89 -2.34 2.23 -9.16
C GLU A 89 -2.92 0.97 -9.78
N GLN A 90 -2.13 0.27 -10.60
CA GLN A 90 -2.56 -0.99 -11.21
C GLN A 90 -2.85 -2.05 -10.17
N TYR A 91 -1.97 -2.21 -9.17
CA TYR A 91 -2.17 -3.18 -8.11
C TYR A 91 -3.45 -2.91 -7.33
N MET A 92 -3.72 -1.65 -6.94
CA MET A 92 -4.94 -1.27 -6.23
C MET A 92 -6.19 -1.49 -7.08
N ARG A 93 -6.15 -1.15 -8.38
CA ARG A 93 -7.25 -1.39 -9.32
C ARG A 93 -7.57 -2.88 -9.45
N GLU A 94 -6.57 -3.72 -9.72
CA GLU A 94 -6.76 -5.17 -9.91
C GLU A 94 -7.14 -5.89 -8.60
N MET A 95 -6.74 -5.35 -7.45
CA MET A 95 -7.20 -5.81 -6.14
C MET A 95 -8.64 -5.39 -5.81
N GLY A 96 -9.20 -4.42 -6.54
CA GLY A 96 -10.58 -3.93 -6.36
C GLY A 96 -10.70 -2.75 -5.40
N TYR A 97 -9.64 -1.97 -5.25
CA TYR A 97 -9.52 -0.83 -4.35
C TYR A 97 -9.32 0.51 -5.10
N SER A 98 -9.58 0.59 -6.41
CA SER A 98 -9.44 1.84 -7.19
C SER A 98 -10.29 2.98 -6.65
N GLU A 99 -11.48 2.64 -6.17
CA GLU A 99 -12.44 3.62 -5.65
C GLU A 99 -12.20 4.01 -4.20
N GLN A 100 -11.18 3.45 -3.54
CA GLN A 100 -10.87 3.76 -2.15
C GLN A 100 -9.89 4.92 -2.04
N PRO A 101 -9.97 5.72 -0.97
CA PRO A 101 -8.87 6.57 -0.58
C PRO A 101 -7.64 5.71 -0.32
N PHE A 102 -6.48 6.12 -0.81
CA PHE A 102 -5.21 5.49 -0.43
C PHE A 102 -4.04 6.44 -0.61
N VAL A 103 -2.95 6.14 0.11
CA VAL A 103 -1.70 6.90 0.07
C VAL A 103 -0.56 5.93 -0.18
N VAL A 104 0.36 6.30 -1.08
CA VAL A 104 1.52 5.49 -1.45
C VAL A 104 2.79 6.13 -0.90
N PHE A 105 3.40 5.45 0.06
CA PHE A 105 4.67 5.82 0.66
C PHE A 105 5.78 5.00 0.02
N LYS A 106 6.89 5.62 -0.36
CA LYS A 106 8.14 4.96 -0.70
C LYS A 106 9.06 5.02 0.49
N HIS A 107 9.70 3.90 0.80
CA HIS A 107 10.77 3.84 1.79
C HIS A 107 12.05 3.28 1.18
N THR A 108 13.19 3.68 1.76
CA THR A 108 14.55 3.25 1.40
C THR A 108 15.36 2.84 2.64
N ASP A 109 14.66 2.44 3.70
CA ASP A 109 15.19 2.08 5.03
C ASP A 109 15.86 0.69 5.09
N ILE A 110 15.80 -0.06 4.00
CA ILE A 110 16.49 -1.35 3.81
C ILE A 110 17.23 -1.35 2.47
N ASP A 111 18.00 -2.41 2.18
CA ASP A 111 18.80 -2.58 0.94
C ASP A 111 18.01 -2.53 -0.38
N ARG A 112 16.69 -2.32 -0.33
CA ARG A 112 15.81 -2.16 -1.48
C ARG A 112 14.82 -1.02 -1.26
N SER A 113 14.58 -0.26 -2.32
CA SER A 113 13.42 0.62 -2.37
C SER A 113 12.14 -0.22 -2.46
N HIS A 114 11.15 0.15 -1.68
CA HIS A 114 9.85 -0.51 -1.67
C HIS A 114 8.76 0.51 -1.37
N ILE A 115 7.51 0.14 -1.64
CA ILE A 115 6.38 1.01 -1.36
C ILE A 115 5.40 0.37 -0.39
N HIS A 116 4.76 1.22 0.41
CA HIS A 116 3.65 0.93 1.28
C HIS A 116 2.41 1.67 0.80
N ILE A 117 1.29 0.97 0.74
CA ILE A 117 -0.01 1.51 0.35
C ILE A 117 -0.92 1.35 1.56
N VAL A 118 -1.41 2.47 2.10
CA VAL A 118 -2.36 2.48 3.23
C VAL A 118 -3.73 2.88 2.72
N SER A 119 -4.73 2.06 3.03
CA SER A 119 -6.13 2.25 2.61
C SER A 119 -7.11 1.68 3.63
N VAL A 120 -8.39 1.64 3.29
CA VAL A 120 -9.45 0.95 4.03
C VAL A 120 -10.15 -0.07 3.13
N CYS A 121 -10.57 -1.20 3.70
CA CYS A 121 -11.25 -2.29 2.98
C CYS A 121 -12.78 -2.22 3.04
N VAL A 122 -13.33 -1.02 3.21
CA VAL A 122 -14.76 -0.75 3.34
C VAL A 122 -15.14 0.30 2.30
N ASP A 123 -16.13 0.02 1.46
CA ASP A 123 -16.61 0.94 0.42
C ASP A 123 -17.46 2.10 0.99
N GLU A 124 -17.90 3.00 0.11
CA GLU A 124 -18.70 4.18 0.46
C GLU A 124 -20.07 3.81 1.06
N GLU A 125 -20.58 2.60 0.80
CA GLU A 125 -21.82 2.08 1.39
C GLU A 125 -21.61 1.39 2.75
N GLY A 126 -20.37 1.35 3.22
CA GLY A 126 -20.01 0.73 4.49
C GLY A 126 -19.81 -0.79 4.42
N LYS A 127 -19.77 -1.36 3.21
CA LYS A 127 -19.64 -2.80 2.99
C LYS A 127 -18.17 -3.18 2.81
N LYS A 128 -17.79 -4.33 3.37
CA LYS A 128 -16.45 -4.88 3.21
C LYS A 128 -16.19 -5.26 1.76
N ILE A 129 -15.10 -4.76 1.21
CA ILE A 129 -14.58 -5.18 -0.09
C ILE A 129 -14.04 -6.61 0.02
N SER A 130 -14.37 -7.45 -0.96
CA SER A 130 -14.08 -8.89 -0.89
C SER A 130 -12.58 -9.20 -0.85
N ASP A 131 -12.17 -10.02 0.11
CA ASP A 131 -10.82 -10.54 0.30
C ASP A 131 -10.67 -12.00 -0.18
N LYS A 132 -11.67 -12.50 -0.93
CA LYS A 132 -11.63 -13.86 -1.46
C LYS A 132 -10.41 -14.05 -2.36
N PHE A 133 -9.65 -15.12 -2.08
CA PHE A 133 -8.44 -15.50 -2.79
C PHE A 133 -7.39 -14.37 -2.89
N GLU A 134 -7.38 -13.43 -1.95
CA GLU A 134 -6.53 -12.24 -2.03
C GLU A 134 -5.05 -12.54 -2.23
N LYS A 135 -4.52 -13.58 -1.61
CA LYS A 135 -3.10 -13.95 -1.71
C LYS A 135 -2.76 -14.42 -3.12
N MET A 136 -3.65 -15.22 -3.71
CA MET A 136 -3.49 -15.72 -5.08
C MET A 136 -3.63 -14.56 -6.08
N ARG A 137 -4.65 -13.71 -5.92
CA ARG A 137 -4.85 -12.52 -6.76
C ARG A 137 -3.64 -11.60 -6.70
N SER A 138 -3.23 -11.21 -5.49
CA SER A 138 -2.05 -10.39 -5.23
C SER A 138 -0.79 -10.96 -5.88
N MET A 139 -0.55 -12.26 -5.74
CA MET A 139 0.61 -12.92 -6.36
C MET A 139 0.56 -12.86 -7.88
N ASN A 140 -0.60 -13.15 -8.50
CA ASN A 140 -0.76 -13.09 -9.95
C ASN A 140 -0.52 -11.66 -10.48
N ILE A 141 -1.04 -10.65 -9.79
CA ILE A 141 -0.82 -9.24 -10.11
C ILE A 141 0.67 -8.90 -10.02
N CYS A 142 1.37 -9.32 -8.95
CA CYS A 142 2.81 -9.11 -8.83
C CYS A 142 3.60 -9.72 -10.00
N ARG A 143 3.23 -10.91 -10.48
CA ARG A 143 3.88 -11.56 -11.62
C ARG A 143 3.66 -10.80 -12.92
N GLU A 144 2.46 -10.25 -13.10
CA GLU A 144 2.15 -9.42 -14.27
C GLU A 144 2.91 -8.09 -14.22
N LEU A 145 2.93 -7.40 -13.07
CA LEU A 145 3.71 -6.17 -12.88
C LEU A 145 5.20 -6.38 -13.11
N GLU A 146 5.76 -7.49 -12.62
CA GLU A 146 7.16 -7.84 -12.89
C GLU A 146 7.44 -7.95 -14.40
N LYS A 147 6.56 -8.64 -15.13
CA LYS A 147 6.68 -8.79 -16.58
C LYS A 147 6.55 -7.45 -17.31
N GLN A 148 5.58 -6.61 -16.93
CA GLN A 148 5.31 -5.32 -17.57
C GLN A 148 6.44 -4.31 -17.36
N HIS A 149 7.04 -4.29 -16.16
CA HIS A 149 8.09 -3.32 -15.83
C HIS A 149 9.52 -3.86 -15.96
N GLY A 150 9.68 -5.12 -16.38
CA GLY A 150 10.96 -5.79 -16.56
C GLY A 150 11.70 -6.07 -15.26
N LEU A 151 10.98 -6.41 -14.19
CA LEU A 151 11.54 -6.70 -12.87
C LEU A 151 11.90 -8.17 -12.72
N ILE A 152 12.83 -8.45 -11.81
CA ILE A 152 13.25 -9.81 -11.48
C ILE A 152 12.10 -10.53 -10.74
N PRO A 153 11.63 -11.68 -11.26
CA PRO A 153 10.61 -12.47 -10.59
C PRO A 153 11.09 -12.94 -9.21
N ALA A 154 10.25 -12.74 -8.19
CA ALA A 154 10.59 -13.24 -6.86
C ALA A 154 10.66 -14.77 -6.82
N THR A 155 11.77 -15.29 -6.30
CA THR A 155 12.03 -16.72 -6.09
C THR A 155 11.38 -17.26 -4.80
N ASP A 156 11.22 -18.58 -4.70
CA ASP A 156 10.66 -19.23 -3.51
C ASP A 156 11.46 -18.98 -2.21
N LYS A 157 12.78 -18.72 -2.33
CA LYS A 157 13.62 -18.37 -1.18
C LYS A 157 13.30 -16.97 -0.63
N GLU A 158 13.08 -16.00 -1.52
CA GLU A 158 12.77 -14.62 -1.13
C GLU A 158 11.39 -14.52 -0.47
N HIS A 159 10.44 -15.36 -0.88
CA HIS A 159 9.13 -15.48 -0.23
C HIS A 159 9.25 -15.84 1.25
N LYS A 160 10.07 -16.85 1.59
CA LYS A 160 10.26 -17.31 2.97
C LYS A 160 11.01 -16.32 3.87
N GLN A 161 11.95 -15.55 3.31
CA GLN A 161 12.74 -14.58 4.08
C GLN A 161 11.92 -13.33 4.41
N ASN A 162 11.07 -12.89 3.49
CA ASN A 162 10.22 -11.74 3.69
C ASN A 162 9.20 -11.94 4.82
N GLU A 163 8.59 -13.12 4.97
CA GLU A 163 7.61 -13.36 6.06
C GLU A 163 8.14 -13.06 7.47
N LYS A 164 9.45 -13.07 7.70
CA LYS A 164 10.06 -12.85 9.02
C LYS A 164 10.28 -11.38 9.41
N ILE A 165 10.32 -10.46 8.45
CA ILE A 165 10.82 -9.08 8.67
C ILE A 165 9.79 -8.16 9.37
N PHE A 166 8.50 -8.54 9.42
CA PHE A 166 7.43 -7.68 9.96
C PHE A 166 6.53 -8.43 10.95
N ARG A 167 7.12 -9.26 11.82
CA ARG A 167 6.42 -9.89 12.95
C ARG A 167 6.50 -9.03 14.21
#